data_AF-A0A2S8WFP0-F1
#
_entry.id   AF-A0A2S8WFP0-F1
#
_cell.length_a   1.000
_cell.length_b   1.000
_cell.length_c   1.000
_cell.angle_alpha   90.00
_cell.angle_beta   90.00
_cell.angle_gamma   90.00
#
_symmetry.space_group_name_H-M   'P 1'
#
loop_
_entity.id
_entity.type
_entity.pdbx_description
1 polymer ?
#
loop_
_entity_poly.entity_id
_entity_poly.type
_entity_poly.pdbx_seq_one_letter_code
_entity_poly.pdbx_strand_id
1 'polypeptide(L)'
;MGNQYWVGAYSPDGGGTSQGICAIEYRDGKLFDLGLAHAADSPSWITAHPNLPVVYAALEHRGEVAAFTVISPSKLMPLGKPIAAGELLCHLALDVEANTLLASCYGDGKLLAYPIGQDGSLGSPLVAEASSDPFAREGHEPRASRSHQSTVLSNGKIITTDLGHDALRIWDLKDGELSLHQRIILHKGDGPRHLVEHPSGMLYLVTEHSVEIITLAATSAGDYEVISRTAVGDDLIAGGALSGRNFIRCQGQSALRRSAWARTHRGTKPWRRWRSDPNGRRALPWAVATPPCSSRRRLAGSQPALKHHFGIGSERNGRLARYIAQFLRS
;
A
#
# COMPACT_ATOMS: atom_id res chain seq x y z
N MET A 1 -0.23 27.55 7.08
CA MET A 1 -0.44 26.40 7.99
C MET A 1 0.25 25.20 7.38
N GLY A 2 0.94 24.38 8.17
CA GLY A 2 1.60 23.16 7.70
C GLY A 2 0.61 22.01 7.47
N ASN A 3 1.00 21.02 6.67
CA ASN A 3 0.20 19.80 6.48
C ASN A 3 0.52 18.81 7.61
N GLN A 4 -0.48 18.09 8.11
CA GLN A 4 -0.31 17.09 9.19
C GLN A 4 -0.35 15.66 8.66
N TYR A 5 0.37 14.77 9.34
CA TYR A 5 0.59 13.39 8.93
C TYR A 5 0.53 12.45 10.13
N TRP A 6 -0.05 11.27 9.92
CA TRP A 6 0.03 10.17 10.88
C TRP A 6 0.97 9.10 10.34
N VAL A 7 1.84 8.61 11.21
CA VAL A 7 2.84 7.59 10.87
C VAL A 7 2.67 6.39 11.77
N GLY A 8 2.45 5.25 11.13
CA GLY A 8 2.44 3.95 11.78
C GLY A 8 3.80 3.29 11.65
N ALA A 9 4.10 2.36 12.56
CA ALA A 9 5.33 1.61 12.55
C ALA A 9 5.18 0.34 13.40
N TYR A 10 6.05 -0.64 13.14
CA TYR A 10 6.11 -1.85 13.95
C TYR A 10 6.59 -1.53 15.38
N SER A 11 5.89 -2.06 16.37
CA SER A 11 6.27 -2.09 17.78
C SER A 11 6.97 -3.43 18.13
N PRO A 12 7.33 -3.70 19.39
CA PRO A 12 8.11 -4.90 19.73
C PRO A 12 7.51 -6.24 19.31
N ASP A 13 6.18 -6.35 19.29
CA ASP A 13 5.42 -7.50 18.76
C ASP A 13 5.75 -7.82 17.28
N GLY A 14 6.05 -6.79 16.49
CA GLY A 14 6.51 -6.90 15.09
C GLY A 14 8.02 -6.77 14.89
N GLY A 15 8.79 -6.86 15.97
CA GLY A 15 10.26 -6.70 15.95
C GLY A 15 10.71 -5.27 15.64
N GLY A 16 9.86 -4.27 15.89
CA GLY A 16 10.18 -2.86 15.80
C GLY A 16 10.33 -2.18 17.17
N THR A 17 10.42 -0.85 17.16
CA THR A 17 10.61 -0.03 18.36
C THR A 17 9.56 1.06 18.51
N SER A 18 8.52 1.07 17.65
CA SER A 18 7.45 2.05 17.74
C SER A 18 6.66 1.90 19.04
N GLN A 19 6.13 3.02 19.53
CA GLN A 19 5.13 3.03 20.61
C GLN A 19 3.69 3.12 20.07
N GLY A 20 3.51 3.35 18.76
CA GLY A 20 2.19 3.43 18.14
C GLY A 20 2.15 4.36 16.93
N ILE A 21 1.13 5.21 16.90
CA ILE A 21 0.90 6.18 15.82
C ILE A 21 1.50 7.53 16.25
N CYS A 22 2.41 8.07 15.44
CA CYS A 22 3.01 9.39 15.67
C CYS A 22 2.40 10.44 14.74
N ALA A 23 2.47 11.70 15.17
CA ALA A 23 2.05 12.86 14.42
C ALA A 23 3.26 13.62 13.87
N ILE A 24 3.19 14.05 12.60
CA ILE A 24 4.25 14.84 11.95
C ILE A 24 3.61 16.04 11.25
N GLU A 25 4.23 17.21 11.36
CA GLU A 25 3.90 18.41 10.56
C GLU A 25 4.93 18.60 9.44
N TYR A 26 4.47 18.82 8.21
CA TYR A 26 5.29 19.39 7.15
C TYR A 26 5.01 20.87 7.02
N ARG A 27 6.02 21.69 7.30
CA ARG A 27 5.96 23.15 7.14
C ARG A 27 7.29 23.67 6.60
N ASP A 28 7.23 24.54 5.60
CA ASP A 28 8.38 25.23 5.03
C ASP A 28 9.53 24.31 4.60
N GLY A 29 9.20 23.17 3.97
CA GLY A 29 10.20 22.21 3.49
C GLY A 29 10.80 21.31 4.58
N LYS A 30 10.29 21.37 5.81
CA LYS A 30 10.79 20.60 6.97
C LYS A 30 9.69 19.73 7.56
N LEU A 31 10.10 18.60 8.11
CA LEU A 31 9.26 17.72 8.92
C LEU A 31 9.53 18.02 10.40
N PHE A 32 8.46 18.20 11.17
CA PHE A 32 8.48 18.40 12.60
C PHE A 32 7.75 17.24 13.26
N ASP A 33 8.41 16.57 14.20
CA ASP A 33 7.78 15.56 15.04
C ASP A 33 6.86 16.26 16.06
N LEU A 34 5.59 15.91 16.04
CA LEU A 34 4.59 16.40 16.99
C LEU A 34 4.36 15.41 18.15
N GLY A 35 5.06 14.28 18.15
CA GLY A 35 5.04 13.26 19.19
C GLY A 35 4.07 12.11 18.94
N LEU A 36 3.91 11.27 19.97
CA LEU A 36 3.00 10.13 19.97
C LEU A 36 1.54 10.60 20.00
N ALA A 37 0.79 10.25 18.96
CA ALA A 37 -0.62 10.57 18.84
C ALA A 37 -1.52 9.58 19.58
N HIS A 38 -1.16 8.29 19.50
CA HIS A 38 -1.80 7.20 20.23
C HIS A 38 -0.88 6.00 20.38
N ALA A 39 -0.89 5.35 21.55
CA ALA A 39 -0.17 4.11 21.77
C ALA A 39 -0.92 2.94 21.11
N ALA A 40 -0.24 2.14 20.29
CA ALA A 40 -0.86 1.02 19.58
C ALA A 40 0.20 0.00 19.15
N ASP A 41 -0.18 -1.28 19.12
CA ASP A 41 0.71 -2.36 18.71
C ASP A 41 0.71 -2.53 17.19
N SER A 42 1.88 -2.29 16.60
CA SER A 42 2.20 -2.45 15.18
C SER A 42 1.11 -1.93 14.23
N PRO A 43 0.75 -0.63 14.30
CA PRO A 43 -0.06 0.02 13.28
C PRO A 43 0.73 0.08 11.96
N SER A 44 0.75 -1.01 11.19
CA SER A 44 1.63 -1.15 10.02
C SER A 44 1.01 -0.49 8.79
N TRP A 45 -0.29 -0.27 8.77
CA TRP A 45 -0.96 0.53 7.75
C TRP A 45 -1.93 1.50 8.40
N ILE A 46 -2.01 2.71 7.85
CA ILE A 46 -2.95 3.75 8.28
C ILE A 46 -3.74 4.19 7.06
N THR A 47 -5.03 4.50 7.25
CA THR A 47 -5.95 5.07 6.26
C THR A 47 -6.84 6.10 6.92
N ALA A 48 -6.80 7.36 6.51
CA ALA A 48 -7.75 8.33 7.03
C ALA A 48 -8.98 8.49 6.13
N HIS A 49 -10.08 8.81 6.78
CA HIS A 49 -11.32 9.15 6.12
C HIS A 49 -11.17 10.48 5.38
N PRO A 50 -11.66 10.61 4.12
CA PRO A 50 -11.50 11.83 3.35
C PRO A 50 -12.32 13.01 3.89
N ASN A 51 -13.46 12.73 4.55
CA ASN A 51 -14.45 13.75 4.93
C ASN A 51 -14.69 13.86 6.43
N LEU A 52 -14.17 12.94 7.24
CA LEU A 52 -14.40 12.86 8.68
C LEU A 52 -13.06 12.97 9.38
N PRO A 53 -13.01 13.51 10.61
CA PRO A 53 -11.80 13.55 11.40
C PRO A 53 -11.49 12.15 11.97
N VAL A 54 -11.34 11.13 11.12
CA VAL A 54 -11.17 9.73 11.52
C VAL A 54 -9.98 9.09 10.81
N VAL A 55 -9.24 8.28 11.56
CA VAL A 55 -8.09 7.51 11.09
C VAL A 55 -8.30 6.04 11.45
N TYR A 56 -8.13 5.17 10.47
CA TYR A 56 -8.14 3.71 10.62
C TYR A 56 -6.71 3.17 10.60
N ALA A 57 -6.42 2.18 11.43
CA ALA A 57 -5.12 1.53 11.50
C ALA A 57 -5.26 0.00 11.44
N ALA A 58 -4.40 -0.63 10.64
CA ALA A 58 -4.18 -2.07 10.66
C ALA A 58 -3.20 -2.41 11.78
N LEU A 59 -3.69 -3.07 12.83
CA LEU A 59 -2.85 -3.62 13.89
C LEU A 59 -2.40 -5.02 13.46
N GLU A 60 -1.25 -5.10 12.80
CA GLU A 60 -0.89 -6.25 11.95
C GLU A 60 -0.88 -7.58 12.70
N HIS A 61 -0.11 -7.66 13.79
CA HIS A 61 0.05 -8.90 14.55
C HIS A 61 -1.16 -9.23 15.42
N ARG A 62 -1.96 -8.22 15.76
CA ARG A 62 -3.24 -8.42 16.44
C ARG A 62 -4.33 -8.93 15.50
N GLY A 63 -4.18 -8.69 14.18
CA GLY A 63 -5.20 -9.04 13.20
C GLY A 63 -6.49 -8.25 13.39
N GLU A 64 -6.38 -6.98 13.76
CA GLU A 64 -7.52 -6.12 14.10
C GLU A 64 -7.44 -4.76 13.38
N VAL A 65 -8.60 -4.22 13.03
CA VAL A 65 -8.73 -2.84 12.57
C VAL A 65 -9.10 -1.95 13.76
N ALA A 66 -8.31 -0.91 14.01
CA ALA A 66 -8.64 0.12 14.99
C ALA A 66 -9.09 1.41 14.29
N ALA A 67 -10.11 2.08 14.84
CA ALA A 67 -10.56 3.40 14.40
C ALA A 67 -10.27 4.44 15.48
N PHE A 68 -9.89 5.65 15.06
CA PHE A 68 -9.57 6.76 15.94
C PHE A 68 -10.19 8.05 15.43
N THR A 69 -10.82 8.82 16.32
CA THR A 69 -11.19 10.21 16.02
C THR A 69 -9.98 11.13 16.25
N VAL A 70 -9.78 12.07 15.34
CA VAL A 70 -8.79 13.13 15.44
C VAL A 70 -9.34 14.22 16.35
N ILE A 71 -8.73 14.40 17.53
CA ILE A 71 -9.18 15.40 18.50
C ILE A 71 -8.27 16.64 18.52
N SER A 72 -7.07 16.54 17.95
CA SER A 72 -6.18 17.67 17.71
C SER A 72 -5.14 17.30 16.63
N PRO A 73 -4.36 18.28 16.13
CA PRO A 73 -3.23 18.05 15.21
C PRO A 73 -2.22 16.96 15.59
N SER A 74 -2.15 16.61 16.87
CA SER A 74 -1.15 15.69 17.41
C SER A 74 -1.76 14.59 18.26
N LYS A 75 -3.10 14.44 18.30
CA LYS A 75 -3.76 13.53 19.24
C LYS A 75 -4.94 12.81 18.61
N LEU A 76 -4.95 11.50 18.82
CA LEU A 76 -5.99 10.57 18.38
C LEU A 76 -6.67 9.95 19.61
N MET A 77 -7.98 9.78 19.54
CA MET A 77 -8.78 9.10 20.57
C MET A 77 -9.49 7.89 19.96
N PRO A 78 -9.52 6.72 20.63
CA PRO A 78 -10.20 5.54 20.10
C PRO A 78 -11.67 5.82 19.76
N LEU A 79 -12.11 5.35 18.61
CA LEU A 79 -13.49 5.39 18.16
C LEU A 79 -14.03 3.96 18.20
N GLY A 80 -14.51 3.55 19.38
CA GLY A 80 -14.92 2.17 19.64
C GLY A 80 -13.76 1.24 19.98
N LYS A 81 -14.04 -0.07 20.01
CA LYS A 81 -13.03 -1.12 20.20
C LYS A 81 -12.48 -1.55 18.84
N PRO A 82 -11.20 -1.99 18.75
CA PRO A 82 -10.70 -2.64 17.56
C PRO A 82 -11.57 -3.85 17.18
N ILE A 83 -11.77 -4.05 15.88
CA ILE A 83 -12.60 -5.13 15.34
C ILE A 83 -11.69 -6.15 14.66
N ALA A 84 -11.94 -7.44 14.92
CA ALA A 84 -11.17 -8.54 14.34
C ALA A 84 -11.27 -8.54 12.80
N ALA A 85 -10.15 -8.91 12.16
CA ALA A 85 -10.00 -9.08 10.73
C ALA A 85 -9.53 -10.51 10.42
N GLY A 86 -8.22 -10.68 10.29
CA GLY A 86 -7.55 -11.94 9.98
C GLY A 86 -6.08 -11.84 10.31
N GLU A 87 -5.34 -12.91 10.08
CA GLU A 87 -3.93 -12.99 10.46
C GLU A 87 -3.07 -12.01 9.63
N LEU A 88 -2.13 -11.32 10.29
CA LEU A 88 -1.20 -10.38 9.67
C LEU A 88 -1.90 -9.36 8.75
N LEU A 89 -2.87 -8.62 9.29
CA LEU A 89 -3.58 -7.54 8.60
C LEU A 89 -2.58 -6.48 8.12
N CYS A 90 -2.48 -6.28 6.80
CA CYS A 90 -1.33 -5.55 6.24
C CYS A 90 -1.70 -4.33 5.39
N HIS A 91 -2.98 -4.16 5.02
CA HIS A 91 -3.41 -3.05 4.19
C HIS A 91 -4.88 -2.70 4.41
N LEU A 92 -5.18 -1.40 4.40
CA LEU A 92 -6.53 -0.85 4.42
C LEU A 92 -6.76 0.08 3.21
N ALA A 93 -7.97 0.08 2.69
CA ALA A 93 -8.42 1.03 1.66
C ALA A 93 -9.87 1.44 1.92
N LEU A 94 -10.23 2.66 1.55
CA LEU A 94 -11.63 3.11 1.54
C LEU A 94 -12.17 3.01 0.12
N ASP A 95 -13.44 2.62 0.00
CA ASP A 95 -14.19 2.71 -1.25
C ASP A 95 -14.37 4.17 -1.72
N VAL A 96 -14.99 4.35 -2.90
CA VAL A 96 -15.14 5.67 -3.52
C VAL A 96 -15.95 6.62 -2.63
N GLU A 97 -17.01 6.12 -1.99
CA GLU A 97 -17.89 6.91 -1.13
C GLU A 97 -17.37 7.03 0.32
N ALA A 98 -16.27 6.33 0.63
CA ALA A 98 -15.71 6.19 1.97
C ALA A 98 -16.72 5.69 3.01
N ASN A 99 -17.68 4.87 2.59
CA ASN A 99 -18.66 4.21 3.45
C ASN A 99 -18.25 2.76 3.79
N THR A 100 -17.20 2.25 3.16
CA THR A 100 -16.70 0.89 3.34
C THR A 100 -15.18 0.89 3.46
N LEU A 101 -14.66 0.26 4.52
CA LEU A 101 -13.24 0.01 4.70
C LEU A 101 -12.90 -1.43 4.29
N LEU A 102 -12.00 -1.57 3.32
CA LEU A 102 -11.46 -2.84 2.86
C LEU A 102 -10.20 -3.20 3.63
N ALA A 103 -10.08 -4.45 4.06
CA ALA A 103 -8.96 -4.97 4.83
C ALA A 103 -8.35 -6.23 4.20
N SER A 104 -7.05 -6.19 3.91
CA SER A 104 -6.30 -7.31 3.31
C SER A 104 -5.38 -7.97 4.34
N CYS A 105 -5.57 -9.27 4.56
CA CYS A 105 -4.84 -10.07 5.55
C CYS A 105 -3.79 -10.95 4.86
N TYR A 106 -2.53 -10.71 5.17
CA TYR A 106 -1.40 -11.44 4.57
C TYR A 106 -1.25 -12.84 5.17
N GLY A 107 -1.65 -13.04 6.43
CA GLY A 107 -1.41 -14.28 7.17
C GLY A 107 -2.27 -15.44 6.64
N ASP A 108 -3.54 -15.15 6.40
CA ASP A 108 -4.58 -16.13 6.04
C ASP A 108 -5.28 -15.83 4.70
N GLY A 109 -4.87 -14.78 3.99
CA GLY A 109 -5.39 -14.45 2.66
C GLY A 109 -6.76 -13.79 2.64
N LYS A 110 -7.35 -13.47 3.80
CA LYS A 110 -8.69 -12.89 3.88
C LYS A 110 -8.76 -11.48 3.30
N LEU A 111 -9.90 -11.19 2.70
CA LEU A 111 -10.36 -9.86 2.31
C LEU A 111 -11.67 -9.60 3.04
N LEU A 112 -11.73 -8.49 3.77
CA LEU A 112 -12.92 -8.09 4.52
C LEU A 112 -13.38 -6.69 4.10
N ALA A 113 -14.69 -6.46 4.17
CA ALA A 113 -15.33 -5.16 3.95
C ALA A 113 -16.11 -4.75 5.22
N TYR A 114 -15.71 -3.66 5.86
CA TYR A 114 -16.35 -3.11 7.05
C TYR A 114 -17.24 -1.93 6.63
N PRO A 115 -18.55 -1.94 6.96
CA PRO A 115 -19.37 -0.76 6.81
C PRO A 115 -18.91 0.32 7.80
N ILE A 116 -18.98 1.58 7.37
CA ILE A 116 -18.58 2.75 8.14
C ILE A 116 -19.85 3.55 8.48
N GLY A 117 -20.05 3.82 9.77
CA GLY A 117 -21.13 4.66 10.27
C GLY A 117 -20.95 6.14 9.92
N GLN A 118 -22.01 6.94 10.11
CA GLN A 118 -21.96 8.38 9.83
C GLN A 118 -20.93 9.14 10.68
N ASP A 119 -20.58 8.60 11.84
CA ASP A 119 -19.55 9.12 12.74
C ASP A 119 -18.14 8.56 12.46
N GLY A 120 -18.01 7.68 11.46
CA GLY A 120 -16.78 6.98 11.12
C GLY A 120 -16.51 5.72 11.94
N SER A 121 -17.46 5.28 12.79
CA SER A 121 -17.33 4.01 13.52
C SER A 121 -17.41 2.82 12.55
N LEU A 122 -16.71 1.73 12.87
CA LEU A 122 -16.73 0.50 12.07
C LEU A 122 -17.85 -0.44 12.54
N GLY A 123 -18.61 -1.00 11.60
CA GLY A 123 -19.54 -2.09 11.85
C GLY A 123 -18.92 -3.48 11.68
N SER A 124 -19.74 -4.52 11.77
CA SER A 124 -19.29 -5.90 11.57
C SER A 124 -18.91 -6.15 10.10
N PRO A 125 -17.74 -6.77 9.82
CA PRO A 125 -17.29 -6.97 8.45
C PRO A 125 -18.03 -8.11 7.74
N LEU A 126 -18.13 -7.99 6.43
CA LEU A 126 -18.39 -9.10 5.52
C LEU A 126 -17.06 -9.65 5.00
N VAL A 127 -16.96 -10.97 4.90
CA VAL A 127 -15.76 -11.66 4.39
C VAL A 127 -16.01 -12.01 2.92
N ALA A 128 -15.10 -11.60 2.04
CA ALA A 128 -15.18 -11.94 0.62
C ALA A 128 -14.85 -13.42 0.38
N GLU A 129 -15.20 -13.91 -0.82
CA GLU A 129 -14.85 -15.27 -1.24
C GLU A 129 -13.33 -15.55 -1.08
N ALA A 130 -13.01 -16.72 -0.52
CA ALA A 130 -11.63 -17.15 -0.34
C ALA A 130 -10.92 -17.39 -1.67
N SER A 131 -9.62 -17.11 -1.72
CA SER A 131 -8.79 -17.39 -2.90
C SER A 131 -8.50 -18.88 -2.99
N SER A 132 -8.59 -19.48 -4.17
CA SER A 132 -8.15 -20.87 -4.43
C SER A 132 -6.79 -20.87 -5.11
N ASP A 133 -5.88 -21.81 -4.79
CA ASP A 133 -4.56 -21.86 -5.44
C ASP A 133 -4.71 -22.25 -6.93
N PRO A 134 -4.39 -21.37 -7.90
CA PRO A 134 -4.56 -21.67 -9.32
C PRO A 134 -3.54 -22.68 -9.84
N PHE A 135 -2.50 -22.98 -9.07
CA PHE A 135 -1.44 -23.93 -9.40
C PHE A 135 -1.45 -25.14 -8.47
N ALA A 136 -2.57 -25.41 -7.79
CA ALA A 136 -2.78 -26.61 -6.99
C ALA A 136 -2.59 -27.86 -7.86
N ARG A 137 -2.02 -28.92 -7.27
CA ARG A 137 -1.83 -30.22 -7.92
C ARG A 137 -2.29 -31.31 -6.95
N GLU A 138 -2.92 -32.33 -7.50
CA GLU A 138 -3.34 -33.49 -6.73
C GLU A 138 -2.14 -34.11 -5.99
N GLY A 139 -2.32 -34.50 -4.73
CA GLY A 139 -1.27 -35.05 -3.88
C GLY A 139 -0.27 -34.04 -3.31
N HIS A 140 -0.46 -32.74 -3.54
CA HIS A 140 0.37 -31.68 -2.95
C HIS A 140 -0.47 -30.68 -2.15
N GLU A 141 0.04 -30.27 -1.00
CA GLU A 141 -0.55 -29.19 -0.21
C GLU A 141 -0.68 -27.90 -1.05
N PRO A 142 -1.88 -27.30 -1.14
CA PRO A 142 -2.07 -26.02 -1.80
C PRO A 142 -1.21 -24.94 -1.17
N ARG A 143 -0.74 -23.98 -1.97
CA ARG A 143 -0.07 -22.80 -1.43
C ARG A 143 -1.06 -21.99 -0.60
N ALA A 144 -0.55 -21.30 0.42
CA ALA A 144 -1.36 -20.38 1.20
C ALA A 144 -1.62 -19.09 0.41
N SER A 145 -2.87 -18.61 0.46
CA SER A 145 -3.23 -17.27 -0.03
C SER A 145 -2.57 -16.21 0.84
N ARG A 146 -2.13 -15.11 0.21
CA ARG A 146 -1.47 -13.97 0.88
C ARG A 146 -2.00 -12.66 0.30
N SER A 147 -3.22 -12.26 0.69
CA SER A 147 -3.80 -10.98 0.24
C SER A 147 -2.96 -9.83 0.79
N HIS A 148 -2.44 -8.97 -0.08
CA HIS A 148 -1.47 -7.94 0.32
C HIS A 148 -2.00 -6.51 0.14
N GLN A 149 -2.82 -6.25 -0.88
CA GLN A 149 -3.37 -4.92 -1.10
C GLN A 149 -4.78 -5.02 -1.68
N SER A 150 -5.62 -4.07 -1.27
CA SER A 150 -6.85 -3.68 -1.98
C SER A 150 -6.68 -2.27 -2.55
N THR A 151 -7.08 -2.07 -3.80
CA THR A 151 -7.08 -0.76 -4.46
C THR A 151 -8.43 -0.53 -5.10
N VAL A 152 -9.05 0.60 -4.78
CA VAL A 152 -10.31 1.04 -5.39
C VAL A 152 -9.96 1.83 -6.63
N LEU A 153 -10.49 1.39 -7.77
CA LEU A 153 -10.23 1.94 -9.09
C LEU A 153 -11.20 3.09 -9.38
N SER A 154 -10.82 3.95 -10.31
CA SER A 154 -11.61 5.11 -10.74
C SER A 154 -12.99 4.75 -11.29
N ASN A 155 -13.18 3.52 -11.75
CA ASN A 155 -14.47 2.98 -12.22
C ASN A 155 -15.32 2.33 -11.10
N GLY A 156 -14.90 2.43 -9.84
CA GLY A 156 -15.59 1.86 -8.68
C GLY A 156 -15.29 0.39 -8.40
N LYS A 157 -14.62 -0.33 -9.31
CA LYS A 157 -14.20 -1.72 -9.04
C LYS A 157 -13.06 -1.75 -8.02
N ILE A 158 -12.94 -2.86 -7.31
CA ILE A 158 -11.84 -3.10 -6.37
C ILE A 158 -10.93 -4.15 -6.95
N ILE A 159 -9.64 -3.88 -7.03
CA ILE A 159 -8.64 -4.87 -7.39
C ILE A 159 -7.79 -5.23 -6.16
N THR A 160 -7.58 -6.53 -5.97
CA THR A 160 -6.79 -7.07 -4.86
C THR A 160 -5.63 -7.91 -5.37
N THR A 161 -4.50 -7.84 -4.67
CA THR A 161 -3.31 -8.66 -4.93
C THR A 161 -3.28 -9.85 -3.98
N ASP A 162 -2.99 -11.03 -4.52
CA ASP A 162 -2.69 -12.24 -3.75
C ASP A 162 -1.27 -12.70 -4.07
N LEU A 163 -0.35 -12.35 -3.17
CA LEU A 163 1.08 -12.63 -3.31
C LEU A 163 1.35 -14.14 -3.33
N GLY A 164 0.59 -14.92 -2.58
CA GLY A 164 0.80 -16.36 -2.42
C GLY A 164 0.28 -17.15 -3.60
N HIS A 165 -0.83 -16.70 -4.19
CA HIS A 165 -1.46 -17.37 -5.32
C HIS A 165 -1.02 -16.85 -6.69
N ASP A 166 -0.18 -15.82 -6.76
CA ASP A 166 0.22 -15.15 -7.99
C ASP A 166 -1.01 -14.68 -8.80
N ALA A 167 -1.96 -14.04 -8.13
CA ALA A 167 -3.23 -13.67 -8.75
C ALA A 167 -3.66 -12.24 -8.39
N LEU A 168 -4.41 -11.63 -9.31
CA LEU A 168 -5.23 -10.46 -9.04
C LEU A 168 -6.70 -10.88 -9.04
N ARG A 169 -7.50 -10.33 -8.12
CA ARG A 169 -8.95 -10.52 -8.08
C ARG A 169 -9.63 -9.15 -8.15
N ILE A 170 -10.53 -9.00 -9.09
CA ILE A 170 -11.32 -7.79 -9.32
C ILE A 170 -12.73 -8.07 -8.79
N TRP A 171 -13.26 -7.15 -8.02
CA TRP A 171 -14.52 -7.25 -7.32
C TRP A 171 -15.43 -6.08 -7.66
N ASP A 172 -16.73 -6.37 -7.73
CA ASP A 172 -17.76 -5.35 -7.55
C ASP A 172 -18.10 -5.24 -6.08
N LEU A 173 -18.38 -4.01 -5.62
CA LEU A 173 -18.85 -3.73 -4.26
C LEU A 173 -20.27 -3.20 -4.33
N LYS A 174 -21.20 -3.89 -3.67
CA LYS A 174 -22.59 -3.46 -3.58
C LYS A 174 -23.10 -3.72 -2.16
N ASP A 175 -23.64 -2.69 -1.52
CA ASP A 175 -24.21 -2.78 -0.16
C ASP A 175 -23.23 -3.41 0.86
N GLY A 176 -21.94 -3.14 0.71
CA GLY A 176 -20.86 -3.69 1.54
C GLY A 176 -20.39 -5.10 1.15
N GLU A 177 -21.08 -5.77 0.21
CA GLU A 177 -20.75 -7.12 -0.24
C GLU A 177 -19.84 -7.10 -1.47
N LEU A 178 -18.81 -7.96 -1.45
CA LEU A 178 -17.84 -8.12 -2.53
C LEU A 178 -18.19 -9.34 -3.39
N SER A 179 -18.52 -9.12 -4.66
CA SER A 179 -18.73 -10.20 -5.63
C SER A 179 -17.58 -10.26 -6.63
N LEU A 180 -17.03 -11.46 -6.84
CA LEU A 180 -15.89 -11.66 -7.75
C LEU A 180 -16.31 -11.38 -9.20
N HIS A 181 -15.74 -10.35 -9.81
CA HIS A 181 -15.97 -9.98 -11.21
C HIS A 181 -14.99 -10.70 -12.13
N GLN A 182 -13.70 -10.68 -11.79
CA GLN A 182 -12.65 -11.27 -12.64
C GLN A 182 -11.48 -11.76 -11.81
N ARG A 183 -10.83 -12.82 -12.30
CA ARG A 183 -9.57 -13.32 -11.77
C ARG A 183 -8.49 -13.31 -12.85
N ILE A 184 -7.34 -12.73 -12.55
CA ILE A 184 -6.16 -12.71 -13.44
C ILE A 184 -5.06 -13.54 -12.79
N ILE A 185 -4.64 -14.61 -13.47
CA ILE A 185 -3.54 -15.47 -13.02
C ILE A 185 -2.24 -14.96 -13.64
N LEU A 186 -1.26 -14.68 -12.79
CA LEU A 186 0.09 -14.26 -13.21
C LEU A 186 1.00 -15.49 -13.32
N HIS A 187 2.28 -15.27 -13.64
CA HIS A 187 3.22 -16.38 -13.67
C HIS A 187 3.46 -16.89 -12.25
N LYS A 188 3.54 -18.20 -12.10
CA LYS A 188 3.85 -18.83 -10.81
C LYS A 188 5.19 -18.29 -10.29
N GLY A 189 5.19 -17.72 -9.09
CA GLY A 189 6.35 -17.09 -8.46
C GLY A 189 6.52 -15.60 -8.76
N ASP A 190 5.54 -14.92 -9.36
CA ASP A 190 5.57 -13.46 -9.49
C ASP A 190 5.49 -12.76 -8.12
N GLY A 191 4.53 -13.15 -7.28
CA GLY A 191 4.24 -12.52 -6.00
C GLY A 191 3.73 -11.08 -6.15
N PRO A 192 2.55 -10.84 -6.73
CA PRO A 192 1.98 -9.50 -6.86
C PRO A 192 1.81 -8.85 -5.49
N ARG A 193 2.36 -7.64 -5.30
CA ARG A 193 2.41 -6.98 -4.00
C ARG A 193 1.52 -5.76 -3.95
N HIS A 194 1.96 -4.67 -4.55
CA HIS A 194 1.22 -3.40 -4.58
C HIS A 194 1.02 -2.93 -6.02
N LEU A 195 -0.11 -2.31 -6.31
CA LEU A 195 -0.41 -1.64 -7.56
C LEU A 195 -0.88 -0.20 -7.36
N VAL A 196 -0.83 0.57 -8.43
CA VAL A 196 -1.42 1.91 -8.51
C VAL A 196 -2.13 2.07 -9.85
N GLU A 197 -3.27 2.75 -9.85
CA GLU A 197 -3.93 3.21 -11.08
C GLU A 197 -3.29 4.52 -11.56
N HIS A 198 -3.05 4.61 -12.86
CA HIS A 198 -2.62 5.82 -13.55
C HIS A 198 -3.81 6.60 -14.10
N PRO A 199 -3.76 7.95 -14.19
CA PRO A 199 -4.82 8.76 -14.80
C PRO A 199 -5.25 8.34 -16.22
N SER A 200 -4.46 7.53 -16.91
CA SER A 200 -4.85 6.93 -18.21
C SER A 200 -5.68 5.65 -18.09
N GLY A 201 -6.02 5.19 -16.89
CA GLY A 201 -6.67 3.91 -16.60
C GLY A 201 -5.74 2.69 -16.58
N MET A 202 -4.43 2.90 -16.74
CA MET A 202 -3.43 1.80 -16.69
C MET A 202 -3.12 1.44 -15.23
N LEU A 203 -2.96 0.16 -14.94
CA LEU A 203 -2.54 -0.30 -13.62
C LEU A 203 -1.06 -0.69 -13.66
N TYR A 204 -0.27 -0.17 -12.71
CA TYR A 204 1.12 -0.57 -12.53
C TYR A 204 1.25 -1.40 -11.27
N LEU A 205 1.35 -2.71 -11.46
CA LEU A 205 1.56 -3.69 -10.41
C LEU A 205 3.06 -3.89 -10.21
N VAL A 206 3.48 -3.95 -8.96
CA VAL A 206 4.82 -4.33 -8.56
C VAL A 206 4.83 -5.72 -7.98
N THR A 207 5.80 -6.53 -8.38
CA THR A 207 5.95 -7.90 -7.91
C THR A 207 7.08 -8.01 -6.89
N GLU A 208 6.85 -8.77 -5.83
CA GLU A 208 7.82 -8.98 -4.75
C GLU A 208 8.90 -9.97 -5.20
N HIS A 209 8.48 -11.14 -5.68
CA HIS A 209 9.38 -12.25 -5.96
C HIS A 209 10.07 -12.13 -7.32
N SER A 210 9.33 -11.81 -8.40
CA SER A 210 9.90 -11.70 -9.75
C SER A 210 10.59 -10.37 -10.05
N VAL A 211 10.41 -9.37 -9.18
CA VAL A 211 11.12 -8.08 -9.28
C VAL A 211 10.76 -7.31 -10.55
N GLU A 212 9.49 -7.28 -10.89
CA GLU A 212 8.95 -6.66 -12.10
C GLU A 212 7.95 -5.54 -11.79
N ILE A 213 7.77 -4.65 -12.76
CA ILE A 213 6.55 -3.88 -12.93
C ILE A 213 5.74 -4.55 -14.04
N ILE A 214 4.54 -5.00 -13.70
CA ILE A 214 3.56 -5.51 -14.64
C ILE A 214 2.56 -4.38 -14.91
N THR A 215 2.35 -4.04 -16.18
CA THR A 215 1.32 -3.08 -16.57
C THR A 215 0.07 -3.84 -17.00
N LEU A 216 -1.10 -3.41 -16.52
CA LEU A 216 -2.40 -3.90 -16.95
C LEU A 216 -3.26 -2.78 -17.54
N ALA A 217 -4.20 -3.14 -18.40
CA ALA A 217 -5.19 -2.22 -18.97
C ALA A 217 -6.58 -2.87 -18.99
N ALA A 218 -7.61 -2.05 -18.94
CA ALA A 218 -8.97 -2.49 -19.25
C ALA A 218 -9.12 -2.75 -20.75
N THR A 219 -9.75 -3.86 -21.10
CA THR A 219 -10.23 -4.20 -22.43
C THR A 219 -11.50 -3.41 -22.76
N SER A 220 -11.96 -3.47 -24.01
CA SER A 220 -13.24 -2.87 -24.41
C SER A 220 -14.46 -3.46 -23.69
N ALA A 221 -14.33 -4.68 -23.14
CA ALA A 221 -15.38 -5.34 -22.35
C ALA A 221 -15.37 -4.92 -20.87
N GLY A 222 -14.36 -4.13 -20.43
CA GLY A 222 -14.22 -3.70 -19.03
C GLY A 222 -13.41 -4.63 -18.14
N ASP A 223 -12.96 -5.78 -18.66
CA ASP A 223 -12.04 -6.70 -17.97
C ASP A 223 -10.60 -6.23 -18.10
N TYR A 224 -9.74 -6.58 -17.15
CA TYR A 224 -8.33 -6.20 -17.16
C TYR A 224 -7.43 -7.31 -17.70
N GLU A 225 -6.39 -6.94 -18.44
CA GLU A 225 -5.38 -7.88 -18.95
C GLU A 225 -3.95 -7.34 -18.77
N VAL A 226 -2.98 -8.25 -18.70
CA VAL A 226 -1.56 -7.89 -18.66
C VAL A 226 -1.12 -7.45 -20.05
N ILE A 227 -0.63 -6.21 -20.16
CA ILE A 227 -0.17 -5.64 -21.44
C ILE A 227 1.35 -5.62 -21.59
N SER A 228 2.08 -5.58 -20.47
CA SER A 228 3.55 -5.57 -20.50
C SER A 228 4.15 -5.97 -19.16
N ARG A 229 5.40 -6.42 -19.20
CA ARG A 229 6.24 -6.68 -18.02
C ARG A 229 7.56 -5.95 -18.18
N THR A 230 8.12 -5.46 -17.09
CA THR A 230 9.40 -4.75 -17.08
C THR A 230 10.17 -5.10 -15.82
N ALA A 231 11.33 -5.75 -15.97
CA ALA A 231 12.20 -6.05 -14.84
C ALA A 231 12.72 -4.77 -14.16
N VAL A 232 12.80 -4.81 -12.83
CA VAL A 232 13.30 -3.73 -11.95
C VAL A 232 14.71 -4.08 -11.41
N GLY A 233 15.35 -5.11 -11.98
CA GLY A 233 16.65 -5.65 -11.58
C GLY A 233 17.86 -4.77 -11.92
N ASP A 234 19.01 -5.12 -11.34
CA ASP A 234 20.30 -4.41 -11.52
C ASP A 234 20.86 -4.56 -12.95
N ASP A 235 20.40 -5.54 -13.74
CA ASP A 235 20.83 -5.81 -15.14
C ASP A 235 20.40 -4.76 -16.18
N LEU A 236 19.67 -3.70 -15.78
CA LEU A 236 19.49 -2.51 -16.60
C LEU A 236 20.75 -1.59 -16.61
N ILE A 237 21.77 -1.97 -15.85
CA ILE A 237 23.16 -1.54 -16.01
C ILE A 237 23.97 -2.81 -16.33
N ALA A 238 24.81 -2.75 -17.36
CA ALA A 238 25.59 -3.86 -17.88
C ALA A 238 26.12 -4.84 -16.79
N GLY A 239 25.65 -6.09 -16.85
CA GLY A 239 26.32 -7.29 -16.35
C GLY A 239 26.31 -7.50 -14.83
N GLY A 240 25.35 -8.27 -14.31
CA GLY A 240 25.54 -8.93 -13.03
C GLY A 240 24.32 -9.68 -12.52
N ALA A 241 24.26 -10.99 -12.78
CA ALA A 241 23.29 -11.87 -12.16
C ALA A 241 23.41 -11.87 -10.63
N LEU A 242 22.29 -11.85 -9.89
CA LEU A 242 22.28 -12.07 -8.45
C LEU A 242 21.12 -12.95 -7.98
N SER A 243 21.49 -13.95 -7.18
CA SER A 243 20.65 -14.81 -6.34
C SER A 243 20.27 -14.10 -5.03
N GLY A 244 18.97 -13.98 -4.74
CA GLY A 244 18.46 -13.49 -3.46
C GLY A 244 17.00 -13.05 -3.52
N ARG A 245 16.24 -13.24 -2.44
CA ARG A 245 14.83 -12.81 -2.33
C ARG A 245 14.74 -11.29 -2.41
N ASN A 246 14.13 -10.79 -3.46
CA ASN A 246 13.91 -9.37 -3.70
C ASN A 246 12.53 -8.95 -3.18
N PHE A 247 12.35 -7.65 -2.94
CA PHE A 247 11.07 -7.08 -2.50
C PHE A 247 10.88 -5.75 -3.20
N ILE A 248 9.71 -5.48 -3.82
CA ILE A 248 9.43 -4.17 -4.42
C ILE A 248 8.20 -3.51 -3.81
N ARG A 249 8.29 -2.22 -3.47
CA ARG A 249 7.16 -1.36 -3.07
C ARG A 249 6.97 -0.22 -4.08
N CYS A 250 5.75 -0.02 -4.59
CA CYS A 250 5.36 1.14 -5.41
C CYS A 250 4.88 2.29 -4.50
N GLN A 251 5.27 3.53 -4.81
CA GLN A 251 4.85 4.75 -4.10
C GLN A 251 4.42 5.86 -5.06
N GLY A 252 3.11 6.10 -5.11
CA GLY A 252 2.46 7.33 -5.58
C GLY A 252 2.69 7.73 -7.04
N GLN A 253 1.79 8.57 -7.56
CA GLN A 253 1.94 9.23 -8.85
C GLN A 253 1.88 10.74 -8.69
N SER A 254 2.79 11.43 -9.36
CA SER A 254 2.73 12.90 -9.49
C SER A 254 1.78 13.26 -10.63
N ALA A 255 0.65 13.90 -10.32
CA ALA A 255 -0.31 14.41 -11.31
C ALA A 255 0.31 15.40 -12.32
N LEU A 256 1.50 15.94 -12.03
CA LEU A 256 2.22 16.88 -12.90
C LEU A 256 3.36 16.23 -13.69
N ARG A 257 3.81 15.02 -13.35
CA ARG A 257 4.91 14.33 -14.04
C ARG A 257 4.71 12.83 -13.99
N ARG A 258 4.36 12.24 -15.15
CA ARG A 258 4.37 10.81 -15.57
C ARG A 258 5.46 9.94 -14.92
N SER A 259 5.44 9.77 -13.61
CA SER A 259 6.52 9.09 -12.89
C SER A 259 6.00 8.44 -11.62
N ALA A 260 6.45 7.20 -11.43
CA ALA A 260 6.18 6.35 -10.28
C ALA A 260 7.51 5.91 -9.66
N TRP A 261 7.50 5.63 -8.37
CA TRP A 261 8.68 5.22 -7.62
C TRP A 261 8.53 3.80 -7.13
N ALA A 262 9.57 3.01 -7.33
CA ALA A 262 9.63 1.65 -6.82
C ALA A 262 10.96 1.43 -6.08
N ARG A 263 10.94 0.70 -4.97
CA ARG A 263 12.16 0.35 -4.24
C ARG A 263 12.34 -1.15 -4.18
N THR A 264 13.44 -1.62 -4.75
CA THR A 264 13.95 -2.98 -4.60
C THR A 264 14.74 -3.06 -3.29
N HIS A 265 14.25 -3.80 -2.28
CA HIS A 265 14.94 -4.22 -1.03
C HIS A 265 14.57 -3.51 0.30
N ARG A 266 14.51 -4.32 1.39
CA ARG A 266 14.58 -3.89 2.81
C ARG A 266 16.04 -3.56 3.17
N GLY A 267 16.54 -2.35 2.92
CA GLY A 267 17.97 -2.02 3.20
C GLY A 267 18.46 -0.75 2.51
N THR A 268 19.77 -0.47 2.53
CA THR A 268 20.39 0.79 2.06
C THR A 268 20.35 1.04 0.54
N LYS A 269 19.73 0.17 -0.26
CA LYS A 269 19.64 0.35 -1.72
C LYS A 269 18.76 1.55 -2.11
N PRO A 270 19.14 2.29 -3.19
CA PRO A 270 18.47 3.52 -3.59
C PRO A 270 17.07 3.28 -4.15
N TRP A 271 16.24 4.32 -4.14
CA TRP A 271 14.94 4.31 -4.81
C TRP A 271 15.15 4.36 -6.33
N ARG A 272 14.26 3.68 -7.07
CA ARG A 272 14.29 3.71 -8.53
C ARG A 272 13.09 4.47 -9.05
N ARG A 273 13.36 5.40 -9.96
CA ARG A 273 12.33 6.20 -10.63
C ARG A 273 12.01 5.60 -11.99
N TRP A 274 10.72 5.44 -12.24
CA TRP A 274 10.18 5.02 -13.52
C TRP A 274 9.35 6.15 -14.10
N ARG A 275 9.32 6.25 -15.43
CA ARG A 275 8.31 7.02 -16.15
C ARG A 275 7.38 6.08 -16.88
N SER A 276 6.15 6.51 -17.10
CA SER A 276 5.36 5.88 -18.14
C SER A 276 5.90 6.32 -19.51
N ASP A 277 5.73 5.49 -20.53
CA ASP A 277 5.80 5.95 -21.92
C ASP A 277 4.70 7.02 -22.20
N PRO A 278 4.72 7.68 -23.37
CA PRO A 278 3.72 8.69 -23.72
C PRO A 278 2.27 8.23 -23.63
N ASN A 279 2.02 6.92 -23.71
CA ASN A 279 0.68 6.33 -23.75
C ASN A 279 0.30 5.58 -22.46
N GLY A 280 1.17 5.59 -21.44
CA GLY A 280 0.96 4.82 -20.21
C GLY A 280 1.23 3.32 -20.34
N ARG A 281 1.56 2.80 -21.53
CA ARG A 281 1.54 1.34 -21.81
C ARG A 281 2.74 0.59 -21.28
N ARG A 282 3.85 1.28 -21.04
CA ARG A 282 5.09 0.69 -20.50
C ARG A 282 5.67 1.56 -19.40
N ALA A 283 6.18 0.90 -18.35
CA ALA A 283 7.09 1.51 -17.40
C ALA A 283 8.50 1.54 -18.02
N LEU A 284 9.13 2.71 -18.09
CA LEU A 284 10.49 2.87 -18.58
C LEU A 284 11.39 3.35 -17.44
N PRO A 285 12.61 2.81 -17.29
CA PRO A 285 13.58 3.31 -16.32
C PRO A 285 13.88 4.79 -16.62
N TRP A 286 13.78 5.67 -15.62
CA TRP A 286 14.11 7.10 -15.79
C TRP A 286 15.47 7.44 -15.20
N ALA A 287 15.77 6.96 -13.98
CA ALA A 287 17.08 7.09 -13.31
C ALA A 287 17.09 6.35 -11.96
N VAL A 288 18.27 6.00 -11.47
CA VAL A 288 18.51 5.76 -10.03
C VAL A 288 18.56 7.12 -9.34
N ALA A 289 17.71 7.34 -8.35
CA ALA A 289 17.80 8.54 -7.52
C ALA A 289 17.70 8.13 -6.05
N THR A 290 18.73 8.43 -5.28
CA THR A 290 18.59 8.57 -3.83
C THR A 290 17.60 9.71 -3.58
N PRO A 291 16.45 9.47 -2.94
CA PRO A 291 15.59 10.57 -2.53
C PRO A 291 16.40 11.47 -1.59
N PRO A 292 16.11 12.78 -1.54
CA PRO A 292 16.81 13.73 -0.68
C PRO A 292 16.64 13.46 0.83
N CYS A 293 16.00 12.36 1.23
CA CYS A 293 15.81 11.98 2.61
C CYS A 293 17.04 11.29 3.24
N SER A 294 18.05 10.93 2.46
CA SER A 294 19.33 10.44 3.00
C SER A 294 20.36 11.57 3.02
N SER A 295 20.46 12.23 4.17
CA SER A 295 21.51 13.20 4.55
C SER A 295 21.45 14.58 3.88
N ARG A 296 21.63 15.60 4.74
CA ARG A 296 21.69 17.04 4.45
C ARG A 296 22.23 17.35 3.04
N ARG A 297 21.39 17.91 2.15
CA ARG A 297 21.76 19.01 1.25
C ARG A 297 20.51 19.69 0.68
N ARG A 298 20.57 21.02 0.69
CA ARG A 298 19.61 22.01 0.18
C ARG A 298 19.12 21.66 -1.23
N LEU A 299 17.81 21.74 -1.43
CA LEU A 299 17.22 22.11 -2.72
C LEU A 299 16.17 23.19 -2.46
N ALA A 300 16.49 24.41 -2.89
CA ALA A 300 15.53 25.49 -3.04
C ALA A 300 14.67 25.18 -4.27
N GLY A 301 13.35 25.21 -4.11
CA GLY A 301 12.42 25.03 -5.21
C GLY A 301 11.00 25.01 -4.70
N SER A 302 10.24 26.05 -5.03
CA SER A 302 8.80 26.14 -4.82
C SER A 302 8.10 24.99 -5.55
N GLN A 303 7.34 24.17 -4.82
CA GLN A 303 6.48 23.14 -5.41
C GLN A 303 5.04 23.34 -4.92
N PRO A 304 4.05 23.45 -5.83
CA PRO A 304 2.65 23.42 -5.45
C PRO A 304 2.16 21.98 -5.22
N ALA A 305 1.05 21.92 -4.48
CA ALA A 305 0.29 20.77 -3.99
C ALA A 305 0.45 19.43 -4.74
N LEU A 306 1.03 18.44 -4.04
CA LEU A 306 1.03 17.02 -4.43
C LEU A 306 -0.01 16.26 -3.58
N LYS A 307 -0.83 15.42 -4.23
CA LYS A 307 -1.78 14.50 -3.58
C LYS A 307 -1.09 13.14 -3.41
N HIS A 308 -0.96 12.71 -2.14
CA HIS A 308 -0.41 11.42 -1.68
C HIS A 308 1.05 11.13 -2.03
N HIS A 309 1.93 11.32 -1.05
CA HIS A 309 3.17 10.54 -0.98
C HIS A 309 2.93 9.32 -0.09
N PHE A 310 3.86 8.36 -0.11
CA PHE A 310 4.16 7.45 0.98
C PHE A 310 5.67 7.56 1.16
N GLY A 311 6.21 7.36 2.37
CA GLY A 311 7.63 7.51 2.63
C GLY A 311 8.08 6.46 3.62
N ILE A 312 9.20 5.78 3.34
CA ILE A 312 9.91 4.98 4.35
C ILE A 312 11.22 5.72 4.64
N GLY A 313 11.35 6.25 5.85
CA GLY A 313 12.64 6.67 6.39
C GLY A 313 13.41 5.46 6.95
N SER A 314 14.73 5.41 6.73
CA SER A 314 15.63 4.56 7.51
C SER A 314 16.57 5.47 8.27
N GLU A 315 16.60 5.37 9.60
CA GLU A 315 17.62 6.05 10.40
C GLU A 315 18.90 5.21 10.46
N ARG A 316 20.04 5.87 10.22
CA ARG A 316 21.37 5.26 10.29
C ARG A 316 21.91 5.51 11.69
N ASN A 317 21.88 4.49 12.57
CA ASN A 317 22.67 4.34 13.82
C ASN A 317 22.22 3.11 14.65
N GLY A 318 22.04 1.95 14.01
CA GLY A 318 21.91 0.68 14.76
C GLY A 318 20.54 0.35 15.37
N ARG A 319 19.48 1.10 15.06
CA ARG A 319 18.08 0.72 15.36
C ARG A 319 17.24 0.82 14.08
N LEU A 320 16.85 -0.33 13.54
CA LEU A 320 15.99 -0.44 12.36
C LEU A 320 14.56 -0.05 12.75
N ALA A 321 14.22 1.24 12.66
CA ALA A 321 12.84 1.64 12.76
C ALA A 321 12.16 1.53 11.39
N ARG A 322 11.13 0.67 11.32
CA ARG A 322 10.35 0.38 10.12
C ARG A 322 9.09 1.23 10.14
N TYR A 323 9.04 2.29 9.32
CA TYR A 323 7.90 3.22 9.28
C TYR A 323 7.05 3.05 8.01
N ILE A 324 5.73 3.20 8.18
CA ILE A 324 4.77 3.39 7.10
C ILE A 324 4.05 4.72 7.37
N ALA A 325 4.43 5.75 6.61
CA ALA A 325 3.77 7.06 6.65
C ALA A 325 2.72 7.15 5.55
N GLN A 326 1.47 7.43 5.92
CA GLN A 326 0.42 7.80 4.96
C GLN A 326 0.20 9.31 5.01
N PHE A 327 0.04 9.90 3.83
CA PHE A 327 0.01 11.34 3.66
C PHE A 327 -1.42 11.87 3.67
N LEU A 328 -1.73 12.70 4.64
CA LEU A 328 -3.02 13.40 4.72
C LEU A 328 -2.83 14.87 4.43
N ARG A 329 -3.82 15.46 3.76
CA ARG A 329 -4.07 16.88 3.82
C ARG A 329 -5.27 17.06 4.73
N SER A 330 -5.13 17.88 5.75
CA SER A 330 -6.26 18.60 6.34
C SER A 330 -6.76 19.64 5.36
#